data_AF-A0A382SJU4-F1
#
_entry.id   AF-A0A382SJU4-F1
#
_cell.length_a   1.000
_cell.length_b   1.000
_cell.length_c   1.000
_cell.angle_alpha   90.00
_cell.angle_beta   90.00
_cell.angle_gamma   90.00
#
_symmetry.space_group_name_H-M   'P 1'
#
loop_
_entity.id
_entity.type
_entity.pdbx_description
1 polymer ?
#
loop_
_entity_poly.entity_id
_entity_poly.type
_entity_poly.pdbx_seq_one_letter_code
_entity_poly.pdbx_strand_id
1 'polypeptide(L)'
;MRVLVTRPGKDGQDLVKILGDLGIDSMLEPLLTIRYLNTNSLNTEGVQAYLSTSANGITALINANPDYNIPLFAVGDATAVTARLGGFKTVHSASG
;
A
#
# COMPACT_ATOMS: atom_id res chain seq x y z
N MET A 1 -28.03 -7.66 1.22
CA MET A 1 -26.69 -8.31 1.23
C MET A 1 -25.93 -7.75 2.42
N ARG A 2 -25.16 -8.57 3.13
CA ARG A 2 -24.27 -8.13 4.22
C ARG A 2 -22.86 -8.61 3.93
N VAL A 3 -21.87 -7.71 3.99
CA VAL A 3 -20.50 -7.98 3.58
C VAL A 3 -19.59 -8.14 4.80
N LEU A 4 -18.81 -9.22 4.85
CA LEU A 4 -17.73 -9.37 5.82
C LEU A 4 -16.44 -8.78 5.24
N VAL A 5 -15.90 -7.74 5.87
CA VAL A 5 -14.65 -7.09 5.50
C VAL A 5 -13.53 -7.65 6.36
N THR A 6 -12.63 -8.42 5.75
CA THR A 6 -11.53 -9.11 6.44
C THR A 6 -10.17 -8.42 6.31
N ARG A 7 -10.14 -7.25 5.67
CA ARG A 7 -8.92 -6.46 5.46
C ARG A 7 -8.41 -5.85 6.77
N PRO A 8 -7.09 -5.74 6.94
CA PRO A 8 -6.49 -5.16 8.14
C PRO A 8 -6.61 -3.64 8.21
N GLY A 9 -6.55 -3.13 9.44
CA GLY A 9 -6.22 -1.73 9.73
C GLY A 9 -7.12 -0.69 9.04
N LYS A 10 -6.49 0.39 8.59
CA LYS A 10 -7.17 1.53 7.96
C LYS A 10 -7.85 1.16 6.65
N ASP A 11 -7.26 0.27 5.84
CA ASP A 11 -7.84 -0.17 4.57
C ASP A 11 -9.21 -0.85 4.76
N GLY A 12 -9.36 -1.65 5.82
CA GLY A 12 -10.64 -2.27 6.17
C GLY A 12 -11.67 -1.24 6.66
N GLN A 13 -11.25 -0.28 7.48
CA GLN A 13 -12.11 0.79 8.01
C GLN A 13 -12.62 1.70 6.89
N ASP A 14 -11.74 2.11 5.97
CA ASP A 14 -12.09 2.98 4.85
C ASP A 14 -13.07 2.26 3.91
N LEU A 15 -12.90 0.95 3.69
CA LEU A 15 -13.85 0.16 2.90
C LEU A 15 -15.23 0.07 3.57
N VAL A 16 -15.29 -0.16 4.88
CA VAL A 16 -16.57 -0.20 5.62
C VAL A 16 -17.30 1.15 5.52
N LYS A 17 -16.56 2.26 5.60
CA LYS A 17 -17.12 3.60 5.39
C LYS A 17 -17.73 3.74 3.98
N ILE A 18 -16.98 3.37 2.95
CA ILE A 18 -17.46 3.42 1.55
C ILE A 18 -18.70 2.54 1.36
N LEU A 19 -18.73 1.34 1.92
CA LEU A 19 -19.90 0.46 1.86
C LEU A 19 -21.12 1.07 2.56
N GLY A 20 -20.92 1.69 3.73
CA GLY A 20 -21.96 2.40 4.46
C GLY A 20 -22.53 3.60 3.69
N ASP A 21 -21.66 4.40 3.06
CA ASP A 21 -22.06 5.54 2.22
C ASP A 21 -22.89 5.08 0.99
N LEU A 22 -22.72 3.82 0.56
CA LEU A 22 -23.51 3.18 -0.50
C LEU A 22 -24.75 2.43 0.02
N GLY A 23 -25.04 2.46 1.32
CA GLY A 23 -26.17 1.77 1.94
C GLY A 23 -26.02 0.26 2.07
N ILE A 24 -24.78 -0.27 1.98
CA ILE A 24 -24.48 -1.69 2.11
C ILE A 24 -24.06 -2.00 3.55
N ASP A 25 -24.82 -2.86 4.22
CA ASP A 25 -24.47 -3.34 5.56
C ASP A 25 -23.19 -4.18 5.54
N SER A 26 -22.27 -3.92 6.47
CA SER A 26 -20.98 -4.61 6.55
C SER A 26 -20.47 -4.78 7.98
N MET A 27 -19.64 -5.79 8.18
CA MET A 27 -18.96 -6.09 9.45
C MET A 27 -17.46 -6.13 9.21
N LEU A 28 -16.69 -5.42 10.03
CA LEU A 28 -15.23 -5.45 10.01
C LEU A 28 -14.74 -6.58 10.93
N GLU A 29 -14.01 -7.55 10.37
CA GLU A 29 -13.37 -8.63 11.12
C GLU A 29 -11.99 -8.94 10.50
N PRO A 30 -10.95 -8.16 10.85
CA PRO A 30 -9.62 -8.32 10.27
C PRO A 30 -9.03 -9.71 10.54
N LEU A 31 -8.67 -10.44 9.48
CA LEU A 31 -8.06 -11.78 9.61
C LEU A 31 -6.53 -11.76 9.54
N LEU A 32 -5.95 -10.58 9.47
CA LEU A 32 -4.54 -10.33 9.25
C LEU A 32 -4.13 -9.09 10.05
N THR A 33 -2.84 -8.98 10.37
CA THR A 33 -2.23 -7.74 10.88
C THR A 33 -0.96 -7.44 10.09
N ILE A 34 -0.76 -6.17 9.74
CA ILE A 34 0.47 -5.73 9.09
C ILE A 34 1.55 -5.50 10.16
N ARG A 35 2.71 -6.14 9.99
CA ARG A 35 3.91 -5.90 10.80
C ARG A 35 5.04 -5.48 9.89
N TYR A 36 5.54 -4.27 10.08
CA TYR A 36 6.71 -3.78 9.38
C TYR A 36 7.97 -4.34 10.04
N LEU A 37 8.89 -4.86 9.23
CA LEU A 37 10.18 -5.33 9.71
C LEU A 37 11.18 -4.18 9.71
N ASN A 38 11.95 -4.06 10.80
CA ASN A 38 13.09 -3.14 10.81
C ASN A 38 14.17 -3.70 9.90
N THR A 39 14.36 -3.04 8.76
CA THR A 39 15.46 -3.32 7.85
C THR A 39 16.48 -2.20 7.98
N ASN A 40 17.71 -2.57 8.32
CA ASN A 40 18.84 -1.64 8.24
C ASN A 40 19.07 -1.36 6.75
N SER A 41 19.00 -0.09 6.35
CA SER A 41 19.26 0.49 5.01
C SER A 41 19.37 -0.50 3.83
N LEU A 42 18.52 -0.33 2.81
CA LEU A 42 18.58 -1.13 1.59
C LEU A 42 19.85 -0.84 0.78
N ASN A 43 20.63 -1.88 0.46
CA ASN A 43 21.62 -1.78 -0.61
C ASN A 43 20.91 -1.76 -1.95
N THR A 44 21.11 -0.70 -2.72
CA THR A 44 20.44 -0.43 -4.00
C THR A 44 21.41 -0.38 -5.17
N GLU A 45 22.67 -0.80 -4.97
CA GLU A 45 23.65 -0.88 -6.04
C GLU A 45 23.16 -1.77 -7.18
N GLY A 46 23.12 -1.21 -8.40
CA GLY A 46 22.62 -1.91 -9.59
C GLY A 46 21.10 -2.06 -9.69
N VAL A 47 20.33 -1.57 -8.71
CA VAL A 47 18.86 -1.61 -8.75
C VAL A 47 18.33 -0.59 -9.75
N GLN A 48 17.58 -1.05 -10.74
CA GLN A 48 17.00 -0.20 -11.78
C GLN A 48 15.60 0.31 -11.43
N ALA A 49 14.89 -0.40 -10.55
CA ALA A 49 13.52 -0.06 -10.16
C ALA A 49 13.09 -0.78 -8.87
N TYR A 50 12.12 -0.19 -8.18
CA TYR A 50 11.32 -0.87 -7.15
C TYR A 50 9.99 -1.36 -7.73
N LEU A 51 9.54 -2.53 -7.28
CA LEU A 51 8.21 -3.04 -7.57
C LEU A 51 7.41 -3.15 -6.27
N SER A 52 6.20 -2.61 -6.24
CA SER A 52 5.32 -2.71 -5.08
C SER A 52 3.91 -3.16 -5.47
N THR A 53 3.40 -4.14 -4.73
CA THR A 53 2.09 -4.74 -4.95
C THR A 53 1.00 -4.21 -4.01
N SER A 54 1.38 -3.41 -3.00
CA SER A 54 0.43 -2.83 -2.04
C SER A 54 0.95 -1.54 -1.43
N ALA A 55 0.02 -0.70 -0.94
CA ALA A 55 0.36 0.49 -0.16
C ALA A 55 1.17 0.14 1.10
N ASN A 56 0.93 -1.03 1.73
CA ASN A 56 1.73 -1.51 2.86
C ASN A 56 3.19 -1.76 2.47
N GLY A 57 3.44 -2.28 1.26
CA GLY A 57 4.80 -2.45 0.72
C GLY A 57 5.53 -1.11 0.54
N ILE A 58 4.80 -0.06 0.14
CA ILE A 58 5.35 1.30 0.04
C ILE A 58 5.73 1.84 1.41
N THR A 59 4.85 1.72 2.40
CA THR A 59 5.14 2.17 3.77
C THR A 59 6.36 1.45 4.33
N ALA A 60 6.47 0.13 4.11
CA ALA A 60 7.65 -0.64 4.52
C ALA A 60 8.92 -0.15 3.82
N LEU A 61 8.85 0.11 2.52
CA LEU A 61 9.98 0.60 1.73
C LEU A 61 10.45 1.98 2.19
N ILE A 62 9.53 2.92 2.47
CA ILE A 62 9.83 4.25 3.01
C ILE A 62 10.53 4.14 4.37
N ASN A 63 10.05 3.26 5.26
CA ASN A 63 10.69 3.01 6.56
C ASN A 63 12.12 2.48 6.43
N ALA A 64 12.46 1.85 5.30
CA ALA A 64 13.80 1.36 4.99
C ALA A 64 14.72 2.43 4.36
N ASN A 65 14.27 3.68 4.28
CA ASN A 65 14.96 4.84 3.70
C ASN A 65 15.53 4.55 2.28
N PRO A 66 14.64 4.39 1.28
CA PRO A 66 15.01 4.01 -0.08
C PRO A 66 15.63 5.20 -0.84
N ASP A 67 16.23 4.94 -1.99
CA ASP A 67 16.57 6.01 -2.92
C ASP A 67 15.32 6.41 -3.72
N TYR A 68 14.74 7.57 -3.39
CA TYR A 68 13.54 8.11 -4.03
C TYR A 68 13.73 8.50 -5.51
N ASN A 69 14.96 8.47 -6.03
CA ASN A 69 15.24 8.68 -7.45
C ASN A 69 15.07 7.41 -8.29
N ILE A 70 15.12 6.22 -7.67
CA ILE A 70 14.89 4.95 -8.38
C ILE A 70 13.41 4.87 -8.78
N PRO A 71 13.08 4.58 -10.05
CA PRO A 71 11.70 4.44 -10.50
C PRO A 71 10.93 3.38 -9.71
N LEU A 72 9.66 3.66 -9.41
CA LEU A 72 8.77 2.72 -8.73
C LEU A 72 7.63 2.29 -9.65
N PHE A 73 7.41 0.98 -9.74
CA PHE A 73 6.29 0.36 -10.44
C PHE A 73 5.32 -0.21 -9.41
N ALA A 74 4.10 0.33 -9.41
CA ALA A 74 3.02 -0.10 -8.55
C ALA A 74 1.99 -0.92 -9.34
N VAL A 75 1.50 -2.01 -8.75
CA VAL A 75 0.46 -2.84 -9.40
C VAL A 75 -0.85 -2.06 -9.51
N GLY A 76 -1.30 -1.43 -8.43
CA GLY A 76 -2.57 -0.69 -8.39
C GLY A 76 -2.41 0.80 -8.14
N ASP A 77 -3.40 1.58 -8.58
CA ASP A 77 -3.40 3.05 -8.44
C ASP A 77 -3.31 3.51 -7.00
N ALA A 78 -3.98 2.84 -6.06
CA ALA A 78 -3.88 3.16 -4.64
C ALA A 78 -2.42 3.07 -4.14
N THR A 79 -1.68 2.04 -4.60
CA THR A 79 -0.27 1.86 -4.27
C THR A 79 0.59 2.95 -4.92
N ALA A 80 0.31 3.31 -6.16
CA ALA A 80 1.00 4.39 -6.86
C ALA A 80 0.79 5.75 -6.16
N VAL A 81 -0.43 6.03 -5.68
CA VAL A 81 -0.74 7.24 -4.90
C VAL A 81 0.06 7.27 -3.60
N THR A 82 0.09 6.16 -2.85
CA THR A 82 0.91 6.07 -1.63
C THR A 82 2.38 6.34 -1.92
N ALA A 83 2.93 5.81 -3.02
CA ALA A 83 4.32 6.05 -3.41
C ALA A 83 4.61 7.51 -3.73
N ARG A 84 3.73 8.17 -4.49
CA ARG A 84 3.87 9.60 -4.82
C ARG A 84 3.82 10.47 -3.58
N LEU A 85 2.86 10.22 -2.68
CA LEU A 85 2.76 10.93 -1.40
C LEU A 85 3.97 10.66 -0.48
N GLY A 86 4.59 9.48 -0.62
CA GLY A 86 5.81 9.10 0.06
C GLY A 86 7.09 9.73 -0.48
N GLY A 87 7.03 10.47 -1.60
CA GLY A 87 8.17 11.22 -2.14
C GLY A 87 8.91 10.56 -3.30
N PHE A 88 8.45 9.43 -3.82
CA PHE A 88 9.03 8.84 -5.04
C PHE A 88 8.83 9.75 -6.25
N LYS A 89 9.91 10.03 -6.99
CA LYS A 89 9.89 10.99 -8.10
C LYS A 89 9.25 10.43 -9.37
N THR A 90 9.52 9.16 -9.67
CA THR A 90 9.03 8.47 -10.86
C THR A 90 8.19 7.28 -10.45
N VAL A 91 6.87 7.35 -10.67
CA VAL A 91 5.93 6.30 -10.26
C VAL A 91 5.02 5.90 -11.42
N HIS A 92 5.09 4.63 -11.81
CA HIS A 92 4.22 4.00 -12.80
C HIS A 92 3.18 3.14 -12.10
N SER A 93 1.96 3.13 -12.64
CA SER A 93 0.88 2.23 -12.20
C SER A 93 0.54 1.26 -13.33
N ALA A 94 0.28 0.00 -12.99
CA ALA A 94 -0.30 -0.98 -13.89
C ALA A 94 -1.84 -0.97 -13.87
N SER A 95 -2.46 -0.05 -13.10
CA SER A 95 -3.91 0.15 -13.00
C SER A 95 -4.73 -1.01 -12.41
N GLY A 96 -4.07 -1.95 -11.73
CA GLY A 96 -4.72 -3.03 -10.96
C GLY A 96 -4.80 -4.34 -11.72
#